data_AF-A0A3S4J1Y7-F1
#
_entry.id   AF-A0A3S4J1Y7-F1
#
_cell.length_a   1.000
_cell.length_b   1.000
_cell.length_c   1.000
_cell.angle_alpha   90.00
_cell.angle_beta   90.00
_cell.angle_gamma   90.00
#
_symmetry.space_group_name_H-M   'P 1'
#
loop_
_entity.id
_entity.type
_entity.pdbx_description
1 polymer ?
#
loop_
_entity_poly.entity_id
_entity_poly.type
_entity_poly.pdbx_seq_one_letter_code
_entity_poly.pdbx_strand_id
1 'polypeptide(L)'
;MLQPKRTKFRKMHKGRNRGLAAGADVSFGSFGLKAVGRGRLTARQIEAARRAMTRAVKRQGKIWIRVFPDKPITEKAAGSAYG
;
A
#
# COMPACT_ATOMS: atom_id res chain seq x y z
N MET A 1 -4.65 -9.60 -4.71
CA MET A 1 -3.90 -8.36 -4.40
C MET A 1 -4.89 -7.22 -4.28
N LEU A 2 -4.70 -6.29 -3.34
CA LEU A 2 -5.61 -5.17 -3.14
C LEU A 2 -5.59 -4.23 -4.35
N GLN A 3 -6.77 -3.81 -4.81
CA GLN A 3 -6.94 -2.87 -5.92
C GLN A 3 -8.32 -2.20 -5.82
N PRO A 4 -8.48 -0.93 -6.21
CA PRO A 4 -9.80 -0.30 -6.30
C PRO A 4 -10.73 -1.07 -7.23
N LYS A 5 -11.98 -1.32 -6.80
CA LYS A 5 -13.00 -1.98 -7.64
C LYS A 5 -13.40 -1.12 -8.85
N ARG A 6 -13.47 0.20 -8.66
CA ARG A 6 -13.81 1.18 -9.70
C ARG A 6 -13.06 2.48 -9.43
N THR A 7 -12.56 3.12 -10.48
CA THR A 7 -11.90 4.43 -10.41
C THR A 7 -12.58 5.39 -11.38
N LYS A 8 -12.73 6.67 -10.99
CA LYS A 8 -13.29 7.70 -11.88
C LYS A 8 -12.42 7.92 -13.14
N PHE A 9 -11.10 7.87 -12.98
CA PHE A 9 -10.13 8.01 -14.06
C PHE A 9 -9.11 6.88 -14.01
N ARG A 10 -8.60 6.45 -15.17
CA ARG A 10 -7.68 5.32 -15.29
C ARG A 10 -6.22 5.66 -14.94
N LYS A 11 -5.81 6.91 -15.17
CA LYS A 11 -4.43 7.38 -14.96
C LYS A 11 -4.43 8.56 -13.99
N MET A 12 -3.33 8.73 -13.28
CA MET A 12 -3.12 9.84 -12.36
C MET A 12 -1.73 10.45 -12.57
N HIS A 13 -1.60 11.76 -12.32
CA HIS A 13 -0.30 12.42 -12.29
C HIS A 13 0.57 11.87 -11.15
N LYS A 14 1.90 11.88 -11.34
CA LYS A 14 2.86 11.33 -10.38
C LYS A 14 2.72 11.96 -8.98
N GLY A 15 2.47 13.26 -8.90
CA GLY A 15 2.37 14.02 -7.65
C GLY A 15 3.68 14.06 -6.87
N ARG A 16 3.62 14.55 -5.62
CA ARG A 16 4.74 14.59 -4.67
C ARG A 16 4.33 13.95 -3.34
N ASN A 17 5.24 13.24 -2.69
CA ASN A 17 5.02 12.69 -1.35
C ASN A 17 5.68 13.62 -0.33
N ARG A 18 4.93 14.62 0.16
CA ARG A 18 5.38 15.64 1.11
C ARG A 18 4.46 15.62 2.34
N GLY A 19 4.92 16.19 3.45
CA GLY A 19 4.14 16.29 4.69
C GLY A 19 4.26 15.08 5.62
N LEU A 20 3.48 15.13 6.70
CA LEU A 20 3.37 14.07 7.72
C LEU A 20 2.12 13.22 7.47
N ALA A 21 2.15 11.97 7.93
CA ALA A 21 1.01 11.07 7.80
C ALA A 21 -0.11 11.46 8.78
N ALA A 22 -1.36 11.34 8.32
CA ALA A 22 -2.53 11.36 9.20
C ALA A 22 -2.83 9.95 9.73
N GLY A 23 -3.45 9.84 10.91
CA GLY A 23 -3.84 8.55 11.49
C GLY A 23 -2.67 7.75 12.08
N ALA A 24 -1.79 8.41 12.82
CA ALA A 24 -0.58 7.80 13.39
C ALA A 24 -0.83 6.89 14.61
N ASP A 25 -2.03 6.92 15.19
CA ASP A 25 -2.36 6.16 16.41
C ASP A 25 -2.99 4.82 16.10
N VAL A 26 -2.89 3.86 17.03
CA VAL A 26 -3.50 2.53 16.88
C VAL A 26 -4.99 2.64 17.18
N SER A 27 -5.82 2.70 16.14
CA SER A 27 -7.28 2.76 16.29
C SER A 27 -7.96 1.40 16.43
N PHE A 28 -7.26 0.31 16.10
CA PHE A 28 -7.78 -1.06 16.15
C PHE A 28 -6.70 -2.03 16.64
N GLY A 29 -7.10 -3.02 17.43
CA GLY A 29 -6.19 -4.00 18.01
C GLY A 29 -5.33 -3.41 19.13
N SER A 30 -4.37 -4.19 19.62
CA SER A 30 -3.50 -3.80 20.74
C SER A 30 -2.13 -3.30 20.31
N PHE A 31 -1.70 -3.61 19.09
CA PHE A 31 -0.37 -3.30 18.56
C PHE A 31 -0.46 -2.79 17.12
N GLY A 32 0.51 -1.96 16.71
CA GLY A 32 0.57 -1.43 15.35
C GLY A 32 2.01 -1.28 14.85
N LEU A 33 2.18 -1.42 13.54
CA LEU A 33 3.45 -1.17 12.86
C LEU A 33 3.41 0.21 12.19
N LYS A 34 4.19 1.16 12.73
CA LYS A 34 4.28 2.54 12.22
C LYS A 34 5.47 2.69 11.28
N ALA A 35 5.26 3.33 10.13
CA ALA A 35 6.35 3.69 9.24
C ALA A 35 7.09 4.93 9.78
N VAL A 36 8.41 4.81 9.94
CA VAL A 36 9.28 5.94 10.32
C VAL A 36 9.72 6.74 9.09
N GLY A 37 9.89 6.06 7.95
CA GLY A 37 10.28 6.66 6.68
C GLY A 37 9.12 6.93 5.72
N ARG A 38 9.44 7.54 4.59
CA ARG A 38 8.50 7.82 3.48
C ARG A 38 8.78 6.89 2.31
N GLY A 39 7.73 6.38 1.67
CA GLY A 39 7.87 5.50 0.51
C GLY A 39 6.53 5.21 -0.18
N ARG A 40 6.59 4.48 -1.30
CA ARG A 40 5.40 3.91 -1.96
C ARG A 40 5.32 2.43 -1.59
N LEU A 41 4.12 1.99 -1.23
CA LEU A 41 3.83 0.58 -0.99
C LEU A 41 2.98 0.03 -2.13
N THR A 42 3.52 -0.97 -2.82
CA THR A 42 2.77 -1.69 -3.85
C THR A 42 1.83 -2.71 -3.22
N ALA A 43 0.77 -3.08 -3.96
CA ALA A 43 -0.13 -4.14 -3.54
C ALA A 43 0.58 -5.49 -3.30
N ARG A 44 1.69 -5.75 -4.01
CA ARG A 44 2.51 -6.97 -3.85
C ARG A 44 3.24 -6.96 -2.50
N GLN A 45 3.86 -5.84 -2.13
CA GLN A 45 4.56 -5.69 -0.85
C GLN A 45 3.60 -5.81 0.33
N ILE A 46 2.41 -5.19 0.25
CA ILE A 46 1.37 -5.31 1.29
C ILE A 46 0.96 -6.78 1.46
N GLU A 47 0.73 -7.49 0.36
CA GLU A 47 0.32 -8.90 0.41
C GLU A 47 1.44 -9.82 0.93
N ALA A 48 2.68 -9.57 0.54
CA ALA A 48 3.83 -10.31 1.06
C ALA A 48 3.98 -10.15 2.57
N ALA A 49 3.92 -8.90 3.07
CA ALA A 49 3.97 -8.61 4.50
C ALA A 49 2.80 -9.23 5.27
N ARG A 50 1.58 -9.14 4.72
CA ARG A 50 0.38 -9.74 5.32
C ARG A 50 0.54 -11.26 5.46
N ARG A 51 0.97 -11.95 4.40
CA ARG A 51 1.20 -13.40 4.42
C ARG A 51 2.26 -13.78 5.47
N ALA A 52 3.35 -13.03 5.55
CA ALA A 52 4.40 -13.26 6.55
C ALA A 52 3.85 -13.13 7.99
N MET A 53 3.12 -12.05 8.29
CA MET A 53 2.51 -11.84 9.60
C MET A 53 1.49 -12.93 9.94
N THR A 54 0.60 -13.28 9.02
CA THR A 54 -0.40 -14.36 9.23
C THR A 54 0.26 -15.71 9.50
N ARG A 55 1.37 -16.03 8.81
CA ARG A 55 2.13 -17.25 9.06
C ARG A 55 2.81 -17.23 10.42
N ALA A 56 3.39 -16.10 10.81
CA ALA A 56 4.10 -15.95 12.10
C ALA A 56 3.17 -16.17 13.30
N VAL A 57 1.93 -15.65 13.24
CA VAL A 57 0.92 -15.87 14.30
C VAL A 57 0.19 -17.20 14.19
N LYS A 58 0.63 -18.12 13.32
CA LYS A 58 -0.01 -19.43 13.09
C LYS A 58 -1.53 -19.31 12.79
N ARG A 59 -1.93 -18.26 12.06
CA ARG A 59 -3.33 -17.91 11.75
C ARG A 59 -4.21 -17.62 12.97
N GLN A 60 -3.63 -17.36 14.14
CA GLN A 60 -4.34 -16.92 15.32
C GLN A 60 -4.42 -15.38 15.40
N GLY A 61 -5.41 -14.90 16.14
CA GLY A 61 -5.67 -13.47 16.29
C GLY A 61 -6.23 -12.84 15.02
N LYS A 62 -6.25 -11.50 15.02
CA LYS A 62 -6.80 -10.70 13.92
C LYS A 62 -5.78 -9.66 13.49
N ILE A 63 -5.67 -9.44 12.18
CA ILE A 63 -4.71 -8.51 11.59
C ILE A 63 -5.50 -7.50 10.76
N TRP A 64 -5.19 -6.21 10.95
CA TRP A 64 -5.79 -5.11 10.21
C TRP A 64 -4.76 -4.50 9.28
N ILE A 65 -5.14 -4.27 8.02
CA ILE A 65 -4.35 -3.48 7.07
C ILE A 65 -5.02 -2.12 6.96
N ARG A 66 -4.31 -1.07 7.35
CA ARG A 66 -4.83 0.31 7.36
C ARG A 66 -4.49 1.13 6.10
N VAL A 67 -3.66 0.58 5.22
CA VAL A 67 -3.23 1.23 3.97
C VAL A 67 -3.86 0.52 2.77
N PHE A 68 -4.18 1.28 1.73
CA PHE A 68 -4.78 0.75 0.51
C PHE A 68 -4.06 1.30 -0.73
N PRO A 69 -3.70 0.46 -1.72
CA PRO A 69 -3.00 0.90 -2.93
C PRO A 69 -4.00 1.45 -3.97
N ASP A 70 -4.44 2.68 -3.77
CA ASP A 70 -5.43 3.35 -4.63
C ASP A 70 -4.83 4.02 -5.88
N LYS A 71 -3.57 4.45 -5.79
CA LYS A 71 -2.90 5.20 -6.87
C LYS A 71 -2.39 4.27 -7.99
N PRO A 72 -2.88 4.39 -9.24
CA PRO A 72 -2.35 3.64 -10.37
C PRO A 72 -0.98 4.18 -10.79
N ILE A 73 -0.05 3.27 -11.09
CA ILE A 73 1.28 3.58 -11.63
C ILE A 73 1.36 3.04 -13.06
N THR A 74 1.78 3.91 -13.98
CA THR A 74 1.97 3.56 -15.39
C THR A 74 3.45 3.46 -15.71
N GLU A 75 3.79 2.53 -16.58
CA GLU A 75 5.13 2.35 -17.14
C GLU A 75 5.00 2.16 -18.64
N LYS A 76 6.06 2.52 -19.37
CA LYS A 76 6.10 2.33 -20.82
C LYS A 76 6.74 0.99 -21.14
N ALA A 77 6.30 0.35 -22.23
CA ALA A 77 6.88 -0.92 -22.65
C ALA A 77 8.38 -0.76 -22.95
N ALA A 78 9.15 -1.80 -22.63
CA ALA A 78 10.57 -1.86 -22.95
C ALA A 78 10.79 -1.68 -24.47
N GLY A 79 11.79 -0.89 -24.85
CA GLY A 79 12.14 -0.65 -26.26
C GLY A 79 11.29 0.39 -27.01
N SER A 80 10.32 1.04 -26.37
CA SER A 80 9.50 2.06 -27.03
C SER A 80 10.15 3.45 -27.00
N ALA A 81 10.11 4.17 -28.13
CA ALA A 81 10.61 5.54 -28.28
C ALA A 81 9.74 6.55 -27.51
N TYR A 82 10.35 7.58 -26.90
CA TYR A 82 9.58 8.63 -26.21
C TYR A 82 8.64 9.32 -27.20
N GLY A 83 7.43 9.63 -26.72
CA GLY A 83 6.48 10.47 -27.45
C GLY A 83 6.67 11.92 -27.07
#